data_AF-A0A4S4KBR1-F1
#
_entry.id   AF-A0A4S4KBR1-F1
#
_cell.length_a   1.000
_cell.length_b   1.000
_cell.length_c   1.000
_cell.angle_alpha   90.00
_cell.angle_beta   90.00
_cell.angle_gamma   90.00
#
_symmetry.space_group_name_H-M   'P 1'
#
loop_
_entity.id
_entity.type
_entity.pdbx_description
1 polymer ?
#
loop_
_entity_poly.entity_id
_entity_poly.type
_entity_poly.pdbx_seq_one_letter_code
_entity_poly.pdbx_strand_id
1 'polypeptide(L)'
;MGATAFKSRALPLHINLTHTPPVAGNGETTDIAQVDPGFIGSTALVPSTFNTGSYGWKGNKRITVELLNSESGGKEKVQVMLTINATVLGSKNAKGEDAEGNADAEPSNPTEDEDEKGAGED
;
A
#
# COMPACT_ATOMS: atom_id res chain seq x y z
N MET A 1 8.28 -20.64 -13.52
CA MET A 1 8.90 -20.12 -12.28
C MET A 1 7.96 -20.48 -11.14
N GLY A 2 8.45 -21.13 -10.08
CA GLY A 2 7.62 -21.44 -8.91
C GLY A 2 7.48 -20.25 -7.96
N ALA A 3 6.53 -20.32 -7.03
CA ALA A 3 6.26 -19.27 -6.06
C ALA A 3 7.48 -18.97 -5.16
N THR A 4 8.21 -19.99 -4.70
CA THR A 4 9.42 -19.84 -3.89
C THR A 4 10.51 -19.07 -4.64
N ALA A 5 10.78 -19.49 -5.89
CA ALA A 5 11.75 -18.81 -6.74
C ALA A 5 11.34 -17.35 -7.03
N PHE A 6 10.04 -17.08 -7.22
CA PHE A 6 9.53 -15.72 -7.37
C PHE A 6 9.78 -14.87 -6.12
N LYS A 7 9.36 -15.34 -4.92
CA LYS A 7 9.53 -14.60 -3.67
C LYS A 7 11.00 -14.28 -3.36
N SER A 8 11.93 -15.18 -3.69
CA SER A 8 13.38 -14.97 -3.46
C SER A 8 14.05 -13.95 -4.39
N ARG A 9 13.43 -13.64 -5.54
CA ARG A 9 14.03 -12.81 -6.61
C ARG A 9 13.29 -11.50 -6.83
N ALA A 10 12.01 -11.46 -6.48
CA ALA A 10 11.18 -10.29 -6.67
C ALA A 10 11.52 -9.23 -5.62
N LEU A 11 11.66 -7.99 -6.06
CA LEU A 11 11.76 -6.82 -5.18
C LEU A 11 10.35 -6.32 -4.82
N PRO A 12 10.16 -5.63 -3.69
CA PRO A 12 8.92 -4.93 -3.41
C PRO A 12 8.52 -3.94 -4.52
N LEU A 13 7.23 -3.70 -4.69
CA LEU A 13 6.73 -2.62 -5.55
C LEU A 13 6.34 -1.43 -4.67
N HIS A 14 7.02 -0.30 -4.83
CA HIS A 14 6.66 0.92 -4.13
C HIS A 14 5.59 1.68 -4.92
N ILE A 15 4.52 2.08 -4.22
CA ILE A 15 3.42 2.84 -4.78
C ILE A 15 3.29 4.13 -4.00
N ASN A 16 3.16 5.24 -4.75
CA ASN A 16 2.74 6.53 -4.24
C ASN A 16 1.28 6.77 -4.65
N LEU A 17 0.44 7.07 -3.67
CA LEU A 17 -0.94 7.48 -3.87
C LEU A 17 -1.00 8.99 -3.82
N THR A 18 -1.65 9.57 -4.82
CA THR A 18 -1.76 11.02 -4.97
C THR A 18 -3.03 11.42 -5.69
N HIS A 19 -3.53 12.61 -5.38
CA HIS A 19 -4.55 13.31 -6.14
C HIS A 19 -4.00 14.07 -7.35
N THR A 20 -2.69 14.23 -7.45
CA THR A 20 -2.05 14.88 -8.61
C THR A 20 -2.22 13.98 -9.83
N PRO A 21 -2.97 14.42 -10.86
CA PRO A 21 -3.16 13.62 -12.06
C PRO A 21 -1.82 13.29 -12.72
N PRO A 22 -1.63 12.09 -13.29
CA PRO A 22 -0.49 11.81 -14.13
C PRO A 22 -0.46 12.83 -15.28
N VAL A 23 0.69 13.48 -15.51
CA VAL A 23 0.82 14.49 -16.56
C VAL A 23 0.58 13.80 -17.91
N ALA A 24 -0.60 14.01 -18.49
CA ALA A 24 -0.96 13.45 -19.78
C ALA A 24 -0.29 14.26 -20.89
N GLY A 25 0.91 13.86 -21.31
CA GLY A 25 1.51 14.33 -22.55
C GLY A 25 2.97 14.75 -22.44
N ASN A 26 3.76 14.21 -23.39
CA ASN A 26 5.09 14.65 -23.83
C ASN A 26 6.32 13.95 -23.23
N GLY A 27 6.14 12.85 -22.51
CA GLY A 27 7.24 11.89 -22.29
C GLY A 27 8.29 12.31 -21.26
N GLU A 28 8.09 13.42 -20.54
CA GLU A 28 8.91 13.79 -19.40
C GLU A 28 8.12 13.45 -18.12
N THR A 29 8.30 12.21 -17.66
CA THR A 29 7.81 11.79 -16.33
C THR A 29 8.76 12.37 -15.29
N THR A 30 8.60 13.65 -14.98
CA THR A 30 9.31 14.26 -13.84
C THR A 30 8.88 13.51 -12.58
N ASP A 31 9.84 12.93 -11.86
CA ASP A 31 9.59 12.26 -10.59
C ASP A 31 9.18 13.30 -9.54
N ILE A 32 7.87 13.47 -9.34
CA ILE A 32 7.29 14.50 -8.47
C ILE A 32 7.23 14.02 -7.00
N ALA A 33 7.71 12.81 -6.68
CA ALA A 33 7.40 12.13 -5.43
C ALA A 33 7.84 12.89 -4.15
N GLN A 34 8.87 13.75 -4.22
CA GLN A 34 9.34 14.50 -3.05
C GLN A 34 8.58 15.82 -2.76
N VAL A 35 7.80 16.35 -3.69
CA VAL A 35 7.11 17.65 -3.54
C VAL A 35 5.66 17.63 -4.06
N ASP A 36 5.08 16.44 -4.21
CA ASP A 36 3.73 16.25 -4.73
C ASP A 36 2.66 16.85 -3.80
N PRO A 37 2.00 17.96 -4.19
CA PRO A 37 0.98 18.62 -3.35
C PRO A 37 -0.26 17.75 -3.13
N GLY A 38 -0.48 16.76 -3.99
CA GLY A 38 -1.60 15.82 -3.92
C GLY A 38 -1.27 14.55 -3.16
N PHE A 39 -0.08 14.40 -2.56
CA PHE A 39 0.35 13.16 -1.92
C PHE A 39 -0.60 12.73 -0.78
N ILE A 40 -1.08 11.50 -0.86
CA ILE A 40 -1.98 10.88 0.12
C ILE A 40 -1.20 9.91 1.01
N GLY A 41 -0.24 9.20 0.44
CA GLY A 41 0.58 8.23 1.16
C GLY A 41 1.31 7.27 0.24
N SER A 42 2.25 6.53 0.79
CA SER A 42 3.00 5.50 0.07
C SER A 42 2.89 4.14 0.74
N THR A 43 3.00 3.06 -0.01
CA THR A 43 3.11 1.70 0.55
C THR A 43 3.99 0.83 -0.34
N ALA A 44 4.54 -0.23 0.25
CA ALA A 44 5.30 -1.25 -0.46
C ALA A 44 4.45 -2.52 -0.59
N LEU A 45 4.24 -2.99 -1.81
CA LEU A 45 3.68 -4.31 -2.05
C LEU A 45 4.80 -5.35 -1.93
N VAL A 46 4.60 -6.37 -1.10
CA VAL A 46 5.58 -7.43 -0.86
C VAL A 46 5.31 -8.65 -1.75
N PRO A 47 6.35 -9.30 -2.29
CA PRO A 47 6.19 -10.57 -3.01
C PRO A 47 5.47 -11.61 -2.13
N SER A 48 4.43 -12.24 -2.65
CA SER A 48 3.51 -13.09 -1.90
C SER A 48 2.86 -14.15 -2.77
N THR A 49 2.33 -15.19 -2.12
CA THR A 49 1.40 -16.16 -2.71
C THR A 49 -0.03 -15.81 -2.31
N PHE A 50 -0.97 -16.01 -3.22
CA PHE A 50 -2.40 -15.83 -2.97
C PHE A 50 -3.05 -17.18 -2.66
N ASN A 51 -4.15 -17.16 -1.89
CA ASN A 51 -4.92 -18.37 -1.54
C ASN A 51 -5.45 -19.15 -2.77
N THR A 52 -5.50 -18.49 -3.92
CA THR A 52 -5.89 -19.07 -5.22
C THR A 52 -4.75 -19.81 -5.92
N GLY A 53 -3.56 -19.91 -5.30
CA GLY A 53 -2.37 -20.58 -5.85
C GLY A 53 -1.54 -19.75 -6.84
N SER A 54 -2.00 -18.54 -7.19
CA SER A 54 -1.17 -17.56 -7.92
C SER A 54 -0.15 -16.87 -7.01
N TYR A 55 0.88 -16.25 -7.58
CA TYR A 55 1.83 -15.40 -6.85
C TYR A 55 1.93 -14.02 -7.49
N GLY A 56 2.44 -13.05 -6.72
CA GLY A 56 2.52 -11.66 -7.13
C GLY A 56 2.93 -10.76 -5.96
N TRP A 57 2.46 -9.52 -5.92
CA TRP A 57 2.70 -8.62 -4.80
C TRP A 57 1.40 -8.26 -4.09
N LYS A 58 1.46 -8.18 -2.75
CA LYS A 58 0.34 -7.81 -1.88
C LYS A 58 0.73 -6.63 -1.02
N GLY A 59 -0.17 -5.68 -0.83
CA GLY A 59 0.00 -4.65 0.19
C GLY A 59 -1.32 -4.09 0.66
N ASN A 60 -1.33 -3.61 1.90
CA ASN A 60 -2.44 -2.97 2.57
C ASN A 60 -1.98 -1.63 3.16
N LYS A 61 -2.90 -0.67 3.23
CA LYS A 61 -2.66 0.58 3.96
C LYS A 61 -3.98 1.23 4.36
N ARG A 62 -4.07 1.70 5.60
CA ARG A 62 -5.11 2.64 6.01
C ARG A 62 -4.67 4.05 5.63
N ILE A 63 -5.50 4.79 4.91
CA ILE A 63 -5.27 6.17 4.52
C ILE A 63 -6.45 7.05 4.95
N THR A 64 -6.22 8.35 5.08
CA THR A 64 -7.29 9.34 5.26
C THR A 64 -7.41 10.14 3.97
N VAL A 65 -8.63 10.31 3.46
CA VAL A 65 -8.92 11.05 2.21
C VAL A 65 -9.87 12.19 2.53
N GLU A 66 -9.59 13.38 1.98
CA GLU A 66 -10.51 14.52 2.04
C GLU A 66 -11.50 14.47 0.86
N LEU A 67 -12.79 14.48 1.17
CA LEU A 67 -13.89 14.54 0.21
C LEU A 67 -14.48 15.95 0.19
N LEU A 68 -14.89 16.41 -0.99
CA LEU A 68 -15.72 17.61 -1.11
C LEU A 68 -17.17 17.23 -0.83
N ASN A 69 -17.78 17.84 0.18
CA ASN A 69 -19.18 17.65 0.49
C ASN A 69 -20.04 18.51 -0.46
N SER A 70 -20.81 17.87 -1.33
CA SER A 70 -21.61 18.54 -2.37
C SER A 70 -22.76 19.39 -1.83
N GLU A 71 -23.17 19.18 -0.58
CA GLU A 71 -24.34 19.86 0.02
C GLU A 71 -23.94 21.09 0.84
N SER A 72 -22.82 21.00 1.56
CA SER A 72 -22.31 22.10 2.40
C SER A 72 -21.18 22.90 1.77
N GLY A 73 -20.58 22.40 0.69
CA GLY A 73 -19.35 22.94 0.10
C GLY A 73 -18.12 22.77 1.00
N GLY A 74 -18.25 22.09 2.15
CA GLY A 74 -17.17 21.81 3.10
C GLY A 74 -16.31 20.61 2.70
N LYS A 75 -15.22 20.39 3.45
CA LYS A 75 -14.38 19.20 3.34
C LYS A 75 -14.70 18.20 4.44
N GLU A 76 -14.83 16.92 4.10
CA GLU A 76 -15.02 15.82 5.05
C GLU A 76 -13.84 14.85 4.96
N LYS A 77 -13.38 14.31 6.10
CA LYS A 77 -12.30 13.30 6.13
C LYS A 77 -12.88 11.91 6.31
N VAL A 78 -12.50 10.99 5.44
CA VAL A 78 -12.85 9.57 5.56
C VAL A 78 -11.61 8.70 5.71
N GLN A 79 -11.70 7.64 6.51
CA GLN A 79 -10.66 6.61 6.58
C GLN A 79 -10.95 5.51 5.56
N VAL A 80 -9.98 5.19 4.72
CA VAL A 80 -10.07 4.18 3.65
C VAL A 80 -9.07 3.07 3.92
N MET A 81 -9.52 1.82 3.79
CA MET A 81 -8.64 0.67 3.74
C MET A 81 -8.30 0.35 2.28
N LEU A 82 -7.06 0.63 1.88
CA LEU A 82 -6.52 0.27 0.57
C LEU A 82 -5.93 -1.14 0.63
N THR A 83 -6.35 -2.02 -0.28
CA THR A 83 -5.76 -3.34 -0.49
C THR A 83 -5.42 -3.51 -1.96
N ILE A 84 -4.16 -3.82 -2.28
CA ILE A 84 -3.68 -3.97 -3.64
C ILE A 84 -3.08 -5.36 -3.82
N ASN A 85 -3.50 -6.04 -4.88
CA ASN A 85 -2.93 -7.31 -5.33
C ASN A 85 -2.43 -7.14 -6.78
N ALA A 86 -1.11 -7.16 -6.98
CA ALA A 86 -0.49 -7.21 -8.30
C ALA A 86 -0.17 -8.66 -8.65
N THR A 87 -0.96 -9.30 -9.50
CA THR A 87 -0.79 -10.74 -9.80
C THR A 87 0.11 -10.97 -11.00
N VAL A 88 1.07 -11.90 -10.89
CA VAL A 88 1.87 -12.32 -12.03
C VAL A 88 0.99 -13.13 -12.98
N LEU A 89 0.89 -12.69 -14.23
CA LEU A 89 0.12 -13.40 -15.26
C LEU A 89 0.70 -14.81 -15.49
N GLY A 90 -0.18 -15.81 -15.59
CA GLY A 90 0.22 -17.21 -15.74
C GLY A 90 0.81 -17.87 -14.48
N SER A 91 0.75 -17.22 -13.32
CA SER A 91 1.30 -17.78 -12.07
C SER A 91 0.48 -18.94 -11.47
N LYS A 92 -0.78 -19.11 -11.88
CA LYS A 92 -1.60 -20.24 -11.45
C LYS A 92 -0.98 -21.55 -11.93
N ASN A 93 -0.66 -22.44 -11.00
CA ASN A 93 -0.09 -23.77 -11.27
C ASN A 93 1.28 -23.73 -11.98
N ALA A 94 2.03 -22.63 -11.87
CA ALA A 94 3.37 -22.57 -12.42
C ALA A 94 4.24 -23.61 -11.70
N LYS A 95 4.70 -24.63 -12.44
CA LYS A 95 5.46 -25.75 -11.89
C LYS A 95 6.67 -25.26 -11.08
N GLY A 96 6.69 -25.62 -9.81
CA GLY A 96 7.71 -25.34 -8.83
C GLY A 96 7.11 -25.64 -7.46
N GLU A 97 7.63 -26.68 -6.83
CA GLU A 97 7.18 -27.20 -5.54
C GLU A 97 7.13 -26.12 -4.44
N ASP A 98 6.39 -26.44 -3.40
CA ASP A 98 6.33 -25.81 -2.06
C ASP A 98 5.06 -25.03 -1.75
N ALA A 99 4.05 -25.83 -1.38
CA ALA A 99 3.10 -25.48 -0.35
C ALA A 99 3.83 -25.46 0.99
N GLU A 100 4.33 -24.31 1.45
CA GLU A 100 4.76 -24.11 2.84
C GLU A 100 4.91 -22.62 3.19
N GLY A 101 4.33 -22.22 4.33
CA GLY A 101 4.68 -20.99 5.05
C GLY A 101 3.81 -19.75 4.81
N ASN A 102 2.60 -19.76 5.38
CA ASN A 102 1.89 -18.53 5.73
C ASN A 102 2.60 -17.89 6.93
N ALA A 103 3.38 -16.84 6.69
CA ALA A 103 3.78 -15.91 7.73
C ALA A 103 3.26 -14.54 7.29
N ASP A 104 2.00 -14.28 7.64
CA ASP A 104 1.45 -12.92 7.72
C ASP A 104 2.36 -12.13 8.68
N ALA A 105 3.26 -11.33 8.12
CA ALA A 105 3.88 -10.25 8.86
C ALA A 105 2.86 -9.10 8.87
N GLU A 106 1.96 -9.14 9.85
CA GLU A 106 1.19 -7.97 10.29
C GLU A 106 2.19 -6.83 10.55
N PRO A 107 2.08 -5.66 9.91
CA PRO A 107 2.88 -4.51 10.27
C PRO A 107 2.41 -4.02 11.65
N SER A 108 3.21 -4.30 12.69
CA SER A 108 3.10 -3.64 13.99
C SER A 108 3.28 -2.14 13.80
N ASN A 109 2.18 -1.40 13.92
CA ASN A 109 2.18 0.06 13.92
C ASN A 109 2.57 0.53 15.34
N PRO A 110 3.70 1.22 15.56
CA PRO A 110 3.99 1.81 16.85
C PRO A 110 3.10 3.06 17.01
N THR A 111 2.11 3.00 17.88
CA THR A 111 1.48 4.18 18.46
C THR A 111 2.32 4.62 19.65
N GLU A 112 3.25 5.54 19.41
CA GLU A 112 3.76 6.44 20.44
C GLU A 112 2.90 7.70 20.37
N ASP A 113 1.81 7.72 21.13
CA ASP A 113 1.18 8.97 21.55
C ASP A 113 1.73 9.29 22.95
N GLU A 114 2.51 10.37 22.99
CA GLU A 114 2.93 11.08 24.18
C GLU A 114 1.69 11.66 24.87
N ASP A 115 1.29 11.09 26.02
CA ASP A 115 0.40 11.78 26.96
C ASP A 115 1.24 12.57 27.96
N GLU A 116 1.61 13.78 27.54
CA GLU A 116 1.96 14.88 28.41
C GLU A 116 0.66 15.58 28.84
N LYS A 117 0.21 15.37 30.09
CA LYS A 117 -0.64 16.34 30.82
C LYS A 117 -0.55 16.13 32.34
N GLY A 118 -0.04 17.15 33.02
CA GLY A 118 0.14 17.16 34.47
C GLY A 118 -1.03 17.72 35.28
N ALA A 119 -0.73 17.78 36.59
CA ALA A 119 -1.27 18.63 37.66
C ALA A 119 -2.73 18.45 38.15
N GLY A 120 -2.86 18.19 39.45
CA GLY A 120 -4.09 18.43 40.24
C GLY A 120 -4.17 17.67 41.58
N GLU A 121 -3.73 18.33 42.66
CA GLU A 121 -4.12 18.27 44.10
C GLU A 121 -4.66 16.98 44.76
N ASP A 122 -3.97 16.54 45.84
CA ASP A 122 -4.45 16.60 47.23
C ASP A 122 -3.26 16.52 48.22
#